data_AF-A0A5C4R1B6-F1
#
_entry.id   AF-A0A5C4R1B6-F1
#
_cell.length_a   1.000
_cell.length_b   1.000
_cell.length_c   1.000
_cell.angle_alpha   90.00
_cell.angle_beta   90.00
_cell.angle_gamma   90.00
#
_symmetry.space_group_name_H-M   'P 1'
#
loop_
_entity.id
_entity.type
_entity.pdbx_description
1 polymer ?
#
loop_
_entity_poly.entity_id
_entity_poly.type
_entity_poly.pdbx_seq_one_letter_code
_entity_poly.pdbx_strand_id
1 'polypeptide(L)'
;MYHPSMTAKVEALEGRKAELTRMMEETPSLPALRLHASLGDRYRQEIGRLAEALQRPSTRPVATGILRVLICKIRMVPEAAAPGAHGFPRLGELAGILGLAEG
;
A
#
# COMPACT_ATOMS: atom_id res chain seq x y z
N MET A 1 45.26 15.57 -3.65
CA MET A 1 45.37 14.74 -2.44
C MET A 1 44.01 14.17 -2.09
N TYR A 2 43.89 12.85 -2.02
CA TYR A 2 42.67 12.16 -1.57
C TYR A 2 42.36 12.55 -0.12
N HIS A 3 41.16 13.05 0.15
CA HIS A 3 40.74 13.36 1.51
C HIS A 3 40.30 12.07 2.22
N PRO A 4 40.80 11.80 3.44
CA PRO A 4 40.43 10.60 4.21
C PRO A 4 38.92 10.47 4.47
N SER A 5 38.18 11.59 4.43
CA SER A 5 36.71 11.58 4.52
C SER A 5 36.00 10.96 3.31
N MET A 6 36.62 10.95 2.13
CA MET A 6 36.08 10.30 0.94
C MET A 6 36.29 8.79 1.00
N THR A 7 37.46 8.35 1.44
CA THR A 7 37.76 6.92 1.61
C THR A 7 36.82 6.27 2.62
N ALA A 8 36.60 6.93 3.77
CA ALA A 8 35.66 6.44 4.79
C ALA A 8 34.21 6.36 4.29
N LYS A 9 33.78 7.31 3.44
CA LYS A 9 32.44 7.27 2.82
C LYS A 9 32.31 6.12 1.83
N VAL A 10 33.34 5.88 1.02
CA VAL A 10 33.35 4.77 0.06
C VAL A 10 33.29 3.44 0.80
N GLU A 11 34.06 3.28 1.88
CA GLU A 11 34.06 2.07 2.70
C GLU A 11 32.70 1.82 3.37
N ALA A 12 32.05 2.86 3.90
CA ALA A 12 30.70 2.76 4.44
C ALA A 12 29.65 2.37 3.38
N LEU A 13 29.77 2.89 2.16
CA LEU A 13 28.87 2.57 1.05
C LEU A 13 29.06 1.13 0.56
N GLU A 14 30.31 0.67 0.46
CA GLU A 14 30.60 -0.73 0.10
C GLU A 14 30.10 -1.70 1.18
N GLY A 15 30.26 -1.36 2.46
CA GLY A 15 29.69 -2.13 3.57
C GLY A 15 28.16 -2.22 3.49
N ARG A 16 27.48 -1.10 3.23
CA ARG A 16 26.02 -1.07 3.08
C ARG A 16 25.53 -1.84 1.85
N LYS A 17 26.28 -1.77 0.75
CA LYS A 17 26.00 -2.54 -0.47
C LYS A 17 26.10 -4.04 -0.18
N ALA A 18 27.17 -4.50 0.46
CA ALA A 18 27.35 -5.91 0.82
C ALA A 18 26.22 -6.42 1.73
N GLU A 19 25.81 -5.62 2.71
CA GLU A 19 24.66 -5.93 3.57
C GLU A 19 23.36 -6.09 2.77
N LEU A 20 23.05 -5.14 1.88
CA LEU A 20 21.85 -5.19 1.05
C LEU A 20 21.86 -6.37 0.07
N THR A 21 23.02 -6.69 -0.52
CA THR A 21 23.17 -7.87 -1.39
C THR A 21 22.89 -9.15 -0.61
N ARG A 22 23.44 -9.28 0.61
CA ARG A 22 23.17 -10.42 1.48
C ARG A 22 21.68 -10.56 1.81
N MET A 23 21.01 -9.45 2.12
CA MET A 23 19.56 -9.45 2.37
C MET A 23 18.76 -9.92 1.15
N MET A 24 19.16 -9.53 -0.05
CA MET A 24 18.49 -9.95 -1.28
C MET A 24 18.68 -11.43 -1.57
N GLU A 25 19.86 -11.99 -1.29
CA GLU A 25 20.17 -13.41 -1.45
C GLU A 25 19.47 -14.28 -0.38
N GLU A 26 19.35 -13.78 0.85
CA GLU A 26 18.68 -14.46 1.96
C GLU A 26 17.14 -14.39 1.87
N THR A 27 16.60 -13.44 1.10
CA THR A 27 15.15 -13.33 0.87
C THR A 27 14.70 -14.39 -0.14
N PRO A 28 13.86 -15.36 0.25
CA PRO A 28 13.32 -16.33 -0.69
C PRO A 28 12.58 -15.58 -1.79
N SER A 29 12.86 -15.87 -3.07
CA SER A 29 12.08 -15.28 -4.15
C SER A 29 10.62 -15.71 -3.96
N LEU A 30 9.76 -14.77 -3.58
CA LEU A 30 8.33 -15.02 -3.64
C LEU A 30 8.01 -15.44 -5.07
N PRO A 31 7.23 -16.52 -5.28
CA PRO A 31 6.82 -16.90 -6.63
C PRO A 31 6.26 -15.66 -7.29
N ALA A 32 6.84 -15.26 -8.43
CA ALA A 32 6.49 -14.02 -9.10
C ALA A 32 4.96 -13.93 -9.15
N LEU A 33 4.39 -12.97 -8.42
CA LEU A 33 2.96 -12.84 -8.24
C LEU A 33 2.39 -12.47 -9.61
N ARG A 34 1.96 -13.48 -10.38
CA ARG A 34 1.38 -13.30 -11.70
C ARG A 34 -0.04 -12.79 -11.52
N LEU A 35 -0.18 -11.47 -11.38
CA LEU A 35 -1.48 -10.82 -11.43
C LEU A 35 -1.93 -10.80 -12.89
N HIS A 36 -3.13 -11.33 -13.14
CA HIS A 36 -3.74 -11.19 -14.45
C HIS A 36 -4.08 -9.71 -14.71
N ALA A 37 -3.86 -9.21 -15.92
CA ALA A 37 -4.06 -7.79 -16.24
C ALA A 37 -5.48 -7.29 -15.88
N SER A 38 -6.50 -8.14 -16.04
CA SER A 38 -7.89 -7.78 -15.69
C SER A 38 -8.24 -7.88 -14.19
N LEU A 39 -7.30 -8.31 -13.33
CA LEU A 39 -7.59 -8.48 -11.91
C LEU A 39 -7.94 -7.14 -11.24
N GLY A 40 -7.25 -6.06 -11.62
CA GLY A 40 -7.54 -4.71 -11.14
C GLY A 40 -8.94 -4.25 -11.52
N ASP A 41 -9.33 -4.45 -12.78
CA ASP A 41 -10.66 -4.08 -13.28
C ASP A 41 -11.76 -4.89 -12.60
N ARG A 42 -11.55 -6.21 -12.46
CA ARG A 42 -12.53 -7.08 -11.80
C ARG A 42 -12.67 -6.73 -10.33
N TYR A 43 -11.56 -6.45 -9.65
CA TYR A 43 -11.58 -5.99 -8.27
C TYR A 43 -12.37 -4.68 -8.11
N ARG A 44 -12.11 -3.69 -8.97
CA ARG A 44 -12.84 -2.41 -9.00
C ARG A 44 -14.34 -2.62 -9.21
N GLN A 45 -14.73 -3.52 -10.12
CA GLN A 45 -16.12 -3.84 -10.40
C GLN A 45 -16.82 -4.48 -9.20
N GLU A 46 -16.22 -5.49 -8.57
CA GLU A 46 -16.84 -6.16 -7.41
C GLU A 46 -16.93 -5.22 -6.19
N ILE A 47 -15.94 -4.35 -5.98
CA ILE A 47 -16.01 -3.30 -4.95
C ILE A 47 -17.11 -2.29 -5.24
N GLY A 48 -17.29 -1.88 -6.51
CA GLY A 48 -18.39 -1.00 -6.91
C GLY A 48 -19.75 -1.61 -6.61
N ARG A 49 -19.97 -2.87 -7.01
CA ARG A 49 -21.20 -3.62 -6.71
C ARG A 49 -21.45 -3.76 -5.21
N LEU A 50 -20.40 -4.04 -4.44
CA LEU A 50 -20.49 -4.10 -2.99
C LEU A 50 -20.91 -2.75 -2.41
N ALA A 51 -20.30 -1.65 -2.84
CA ALA A 51 -20.66 -0.31 -2.39
C ALA A 51 -22.13 0.02 -2.67
N GLU A 52 -22.60 -0.27 -3.89
CA GLU A 52 -24.02 -0.10 -4.26
C GLU A 52 -24.94 -0.97 -3.39
N ALA A 53 -24.59 -2.25 -3.19
CA ALA A 53 -25.38 -3.17 -2.38
C ALA A 53 -25.46 -2.74 -0.91
N LEU A 54 -24.40 -2.12 -0.37
CA LEU A 54 -24.37 -1.61 1.01
C LEU A 54 -25.18 -0.31 1.17
N GLN A 55 -25.41 0.45 0.09
CA GLN A 55 -26.17 1.70 0.12
C GLN A 55 -27.69 1.49 -0.01
N ARG A 56 -28.16 0.30 -0.39
CA ARG A 56 -29.59 0.02 -0.55
C ARG A 56 -30.34 0.20 0.79
N PRO A 57 -31.52 0.83 0.82
CA PRO A 57 -32.25 1.08 2.07
C PRO A 57 -32.55 -0.18 2.87
N SER A 58 -32.80 -1.31 2.20
CA SER A 58 -33.11 -2.60 2.81
C SER A 58 -31.91 -3.29 3.48
N THR A 59 -30.69 -3.01 3.03
CA THR A 59 -29.46 -3.69 3.50
C THR A 59 -28.59 -2.78 4.37
N ARG A 60 -28.71 -1.45 4.22
CA ARG A 60 -27.90 -0.43 4.89
C ARG A 60 -27.81 -0.58 6.42
N PRO A 61 -28.89 -0.87 7.17
CA PRO A 61 -28.81 -1.00 8.63
C PRO A 61 -27.93 -2.19 9.06
N VAL A 62 -28.16 -3.36 8.44
CA VAL A 62 -27.41 -4.60 8.71
C VAL A 62 -25.96 -4.47 8.26
N ALA A 63 -25.75 -3.93 7.05
CA ALA A 63 -24.44 -3.61 6.50
C ALA A 63 -23.61 -2.73 7.44
N THR A 64 -24.21 -1.67 7.97
CA THR A 64 -23.53 -0.74 8.89
C THR A 64 -23.11 -1.44 10.19
N GLY A 65 -23.95 -2.35 10.70
CA GLY A 65 -23.64 -3.17 11.86
C GLY A 65 -22.42 -4.08 11.62
N ILE A 66 -22.42 -4.82 10.50
CA ILE A 66 -21.33 -5.71 10.11
C ILE A 66 -20.03 -4.93 9.89
N LEU A 67 -20.09 -3.80 9.18
CA LEU A 67 -18.93 -2.94 8.93
C LEU A 67 -18.31 -2.43 10.24
N ARG A 68 -19.13 -2.05 11.24
CA ARG A 68 -18.62 -1.62 12.55
C ARG A 68 -17.86 -2.72 13.30
N VAL A 69 -18.19 -4.00 13.08
CA VAL A 69 -17.47 -5.14 13.66
C VAL A 69 -16.14 -5.37 12.93
N LEU A 70 -16.12 -5.19 11.60
CA LEU A 70 -14.93 -5.44 10.79
C LEU A 70 -13.93 -4.28 10.80
N ILE A 71 -14.40 -3.04 10.98
CA ILE A 71 -13.54 -1.85 11.00
C ILE A 71 -12.88 -1.74 12.38
N CYS A 72 -11.61 -2.14 12.47
CA CYS A 72 -10.82 -1.99 13.70
C CYS A 72 -10.46 -0.52 14.02
N LYS A 73 -10.17 0.30 12.99
CA LYS A 73 -9.81 1.71 13.17
C LYS A 73 -10.00 2.51 11.88
N ILE A 74 -10.62 3.69 11.97
CA ILE A 74 -10.62 4.70 10.90
C ILE A 74 -9.62 5.79 11.30
N ARG A 75 -8.64 6.07 10.43
CA ARG A 75 -7.68 7.18 10.63
C ARG A 75 -7.97 8.29 9.61
N MET A 76 -8.25 9.49 10.09
CA MET A 76 -8.18 10.71 9.29
C MET A 76 -6.77 11.27 9.41
N VAL A 77 -6.16 11.61 8.27
CA VAL A 77 -4.85 12.26 8.24
C VAL A 77 -5.02 13.66 7.65
N PRO A 78 -4.53 14.72 8.33
CA PRO A 78 -4.56 16.06 7.77
C PRO A 78 -3.71 16.11 6.50
N GLU A 79 -4.25 16.72 5.46
CA GLU A 79 -3.55 16.84 4.19
C GLU A 79 -2.52 17.97 4.26
N ALA A 80 -1.25 17.62 4.08
CA ALA A 80 -0.14 18.55 4.22
C ALA A 80 -0.19 19.73 3.23
N ALA A 81 -0.85 19.53 2.08
CA ALA A 81 -0.96 20.52 1.01
C ALA A 81 -2.13 21.51 1.19
N ALA A 82 -3.09 21.23 2.08
CA ALA A 82 -4.29 22.04 2.24
C ALA A 82 -4.74 22.11 3.70
N PRO A 83 -4.53 23.26 4.40
CA PRO A 83 -4.99 23.45 5.76
C PRO A 83 -6.51 23.25 5.87
N GLY A 84 -6.95 22.28 6.66
CA GLY A 84 -8.37 21.93 6.85
C GLY A 84 -8.89 20.83 5.93
N ALA A 85 -8.10 20.35 4.97
CA ALA A 85 -8.43 19.15 4.22
C ALA A 85 -8.03 17.90 5.01
N HIS A 86 -8.93 16.91 5.04
CA HIS A 86 -8.71 15.63 5.69
C HIS A 86 -8.85 14.52 4.65
N GLY A 87 -7.77 13.79 4.44
CA GLY A 87 -7.76 12.61 3.57
C GLY A 87 -7.97 11.33 4.37
N PHE A 88 -8.60 10.34 3.73
CA PHE A 88 -8.51 8.96 4.17
C PHE A 88 -7.36 8.31 3.39
N PRO A 89 -6.21 8.03 4.02
CA PRO A 89 -5.11 7.40 3.30
C PRO A 89 -5.55 6.03 2.79
N ARG A 90 -5.25 5.74 1.52
CA ARG A 90 -5.30 4.37 0.99
C ARG A 90 -4.26 3.56 1.78
N LEU A 91 -4.70 2.70 2.69
CA LEU A 91 -3.83 1.91 3.57
C LEU A 91 -3.88 0.43 3.21
N GLY A 92 -2.74 -0.25 3.36
CA GLY A 92 -2.64 -1.71 3.20
C GLY A 92 -2.49 -2.17 1.75
N GLU A 93 -2.63 -3.48 1.53
CA GLU A 93 -2.41 -4.15 0.24
C GLU A 93 -3.30 -3.62 -0.89
N LEU A 94 -4.51 -3.16 -0.55
CA LEU A 94 -5.43 -2.50 -1.48
C LEU A 94 -4.80 -1.28 -2.15
N ALA A 95 -4.07 -0.47 -1.38
CA ALA A 95 -3.39 0.70 -1.90
C ALA A 95 -2.30 0.29 -2.90
N GLY A 96 -1.60 -0.81 -2.63
CA GLY A 96 -0.62 -1.40 -3.54
C GLY A 96 -1.25 -1.89 -4.84
N ILE A 97 -2.32 -2.68 -4.76
CA ILE A 97 -3.00 -3.23 -5.95
C ILE A 97 -3.59 -2.13 -6.82
N LEU A 98 -4.22 -1.11 -6.22
CA LEU A 98 -4.77 0.02 -6.99
C LEU A 98 -3.67 0.89 -7.60
N GLY A 99 -2.53 1.07 -6.92
CA GLY A 99 -1.38 1.79 -7.48
C GLY A 99 -0.76 1.07 -8.68
N LEU A 100 -0.76 -0.26 -8.69
CA LEU A 100 -0.29 -1.07 -9.82
C LEU A 100 -1.23 -1.03 -11.04
N ALA A 101 -2.51 -0.69 -10.84
CA ALA A 101 -3.49 -0.58 -11.92
C ALA A 101 -3.58 0.84 -12.53
N GLU A 102 -2.96 1.84 -11.90
CA GLU A 102 -2.94 3.24 -12.36
C GLU A 102 -1.66 3.57 -13.18
N GLY A 103 -0.72 2.62 -13.33
CA GLY A 103 0.50 2.74 -14.13
C GLY A 103 0.54 1.79 -15.31
#